data_AF-A0A059KHQ4-F1
#
_entry.id   AF-A0A059KHQ4-F1
#
_cell.length_a   1.000
_cell.length_b   1.000
_cell.length_c   1.000
_cell.angle_alpha   90.00
_cell.angle_beta   90.00
_cell.angle_gamma   90.00
#
_symmetry.space_group_name_H-M   'P 1'
#
loop_
_entity.id
_entity.type
_entity.pdbx_description
1 polymer ?
#
loop_
_entity_poly.entity_id
_entity_poly.type
_entity_poly.pdbx_seq_one_letter_code
_entity_poly.pdbx_strand_id
1 'polypeptide(L)'
;MAPPLIEARFRVDWPGFSLDVDLRLPGRGFTVLSGPSGSGKTTLLRCVAGLERAPQGRLVVDGEVWQDGAQGLPVHRRPIGYVFQEASLFDHLSVLGNLRYGLKRLGSGADPARLEQAVALLGIGHLLERRPERLSGGERQRVGIARALALGPRLLLMDEPLSALDLARRQEILPYLERLREELDIPVLYVTHAPDEVARLADHLVALEAGRVLAHGPLQELLVRLDLPLRLGEQAGAVLDATIGEVDTRWHLARADFDGGSLWARDPGLPLGQRVRVRVLARDVSLAAQPGASSIQNQLPGVVEAVGADDHPALALVQVRVGAALLLARLTRRSADQLGVVPGQRLWVQVKSVALLETR
;
A
#
# COMPACT_ATOMS: atom_id res chain seq x y z
N MET A 1 4.38 -27.24 2.21
CA MET A 1 5.42 -26.23 1.97
C MET A 1 5.08 -25.00 2.78
N ALA A 2 6.06 -24.38 3.45
CA ALA A 2 5.84 -23.08 4.10
C ALA A 2 5.48 -22.04 3.04
N PRO A 3 4.62 -21.04 3.36
CA PRO A 3 4.30 -19.98 2.41
C PRO A 3 5.58 -19.21 2.02
N PRO A 4 5.67 -18.70 0.78
CA PRO A 4 6.77 -17.82 0.38
C PRO A 4 6.83 -16.63 1.34
N LEU A 5 8.03 -16.30 1.81
CA LEU A 5 8.28 -15.38 2.91
C LEU A 5 9.61 -14.66 2.69
N ILE A 6 9.67 -13.40 3.13
CA ILE A 6 10.89 -12.64 3.30
C ILE A 6 11.19 -12.55 4.80
N GLU A 7 12.34 -13.07 5.22
CA GLU A 7 12.88 -12.84 6.57
C GLU A 7 13.97 -11.78 6.48
N ALA A 8 13.75 -10.62 7.10
CA ALA A 8 14.65 -9.49 7.06
C ALA A 8 15.01 -9.07 8.48
N ARG A 9 16.25 -9.35 8.89
CA ARG A 9 16.84 -8.90 10.15
C ARG A 9 18.00 -7.97 9.84
N PHE A 10 17.93 -6.72 10.25
CA PHE A 10 18.98 -5.76 9.99
C PHE A 10 19.23 -4.88 11.20
N ARG A 11 20.51 -4.68 11.49
CA ARG A 11 21.00 -3.67 12.42
C ARG A 11 22.04 -2.81 11.73
N VAL A 12 21.82 -1.49 11.70
CA VAL A 12 22.72 -0.50 11.12
C VAL A 12 22.79 0.71 12.03
N ASP A 13 23.99 1.05 12.48
CA ASP A 13 24.24 2.15 13.41
C ASP A 13 24.96 3.31 12.70
N TRP A 14 24.43 4.52 12.85
CA TRP A 14 25.04 5.77 12.41
C TRP A 14 25.06 6.80 13.55
N PRO A 15 25.88 7.86 13.47
CA PRO A 15 25.79 8.96 14.42
C PRO A 15 24.37 9.55 14.44
N GLY A 16 23.67 9.40 15.57
CA GLY A 16 22.32 9.95 15.79
C GLY A 16 21.15 9.12 15.24
N PHE A 17 21.40 7.93 14.67
CA PHE A 17 20.34 7.05 14.16
C PHE A 17 20.75 5.57 14.20
N SER A 18 19.82 4.68 14.54
CA SER A 18 20.03 3.23 14.48
C SER A 18 18.81 2.55 13.87
N LEU A 19 19.02 1.77 12.80
CA LEU A 19 18.02 0.84 12.28
C LEU A 19 18.17 -0.48 13.03
N ASP A 20 17.08 -0.98 13.62
CA ASP A 20 17.01 -2.28 14.28
C ASP A 20 15.64 -2.91 13.98
N VAL A 21 15.63 -3.86 13.04
CA VAL A 21 14.41 -4.48 12.53
C VAL A 21 14.53 -5.99 12.48
N ASP A 22 13.46 -6.67 12.84
CA ASP A 22 13.24 -8.11 12.66
C ASP A 22 11.83 -8.30 12.06
N LEU A 23 11.79 -8.64 10.78
CA LEU A 23 10.57 -8.69 9.99
C LEU A 23 10.41 -10.04 9.31
N ARG A 24 9.16 -10.51 9.31
CA ARG A 24 8.67 -11.60 8.46
C ARG A 24 7.58 -11.03 7.57
N LEU A 25 7.84 -10.95 6.28
CA LEU A 25 6.95 -10.31 5.31
C LEU A 25 6.42 -11.35 4.32
N PRO A 26 5.20 -11.18 3.79
CA PRO A 26 4.66 -12.05 2.75
C PRO A 26 5.59 -12.10 1.53
N GLY A 27 5.77 -13.29 0.95
CA GLY A 27 6.52 -13.46 -0.29
C GLY A 27 5.72 -13.16 -1.56
N ARG A 28 4.57 -12.46 -1.45
CA ARG A 28 3.73 -12.00 -2.56
C ARG A 28 2.98 -10.73 -2.15
N GLY A 29 2.51 -9.97 -3.14
CA GLY A 29 1.74 -8.76 -2.91
C GLY A 29 2.59 -7.57 -2.47
N PHE A 30 1.93 -6.48 -2.12
CA PHE A 30 2.57 -5.21 -1.79
C PHE A 30 2.70 -5.05 -0.28
N THR A 31 3.94 -5.07 0.19
CA THR A 31 4.30 -4.64 1.54
C THR A 31 4.73 -3.17 1.49
N VAL A 32 3.93 -2.30 2.09
CA VAL A 32 4.22 -0.87 2.16
C VAL A 32 4.99 -0.53 3.44
N LEU A 33 6.14 0.10 3.28
CA LEU A 33 6.91 0.69 4.39
C LEU A 33 6.44 2.14 4.57
N SER A 34 5.87 2.45 5.74
CA SER A 34 5.34 3.78 6.07
C SER A 34 5.94 4.31 7.38
N GLY A 35 5.97 5.63 7.51
CA GLY A 35 6.55 6.32 8.67
C GLY A 35 7.08 7.70 8.29
N PRO A 36 7.39 8.56 9.28
CA PRO A 36 7.89 9.91 9.03
C PRO A 36 9.21 9.91 8.25
N SER A 37 9.56 11.06 7.66
CA SER A 37 10.88 11.25 7.04
C SER A 37 11.99 10.94 8.05
N GLY A 38 13.03 10.22 7.61
CA GLY A 38 14.12 9.78 8.49
C GLY A 38 13.81 8.57 9.37
N SER A 39 12.64 7.91 9.23
CA SER A 39 12.32 6.72 10.05
C SER A 39 13.10 5.44 9.70
N GLY A 40 13.87 5.44 8.62
CA GLY A 40 14.68 4.28 8.19
C GLY A 40 14.12 3.45 7.02
N LYS A 41 13.02 3.88 6.37
CA LYS A 41 12.39 3.16 5.25
C LYS A 41 13.36 2.88 4.09
N THR A 42 14.00 3.93 3.56
CA THR A 42 15.00 3.83 2.49
C THR A 42 16.22 3.03 2.93
N THR A 43 16.67 3.18 4.19
CA THR A 43 17.78 2.37 4.74
C THR A 43 17.45 0.89 4.73
N LEU A 44 16.26 0.51 5.21
CA LEU A 44 15.78 -0.87 5.19
C LEU A 44 15.74 -1.40 3.76
N LEU A 45 15.17 -0.62 2.82
CA LEU A 45 15.10 -1.01 1.41
C LEU A 45 16.50 -1.22 0.80
N ARG A 46 17.46 -0.36 1.13
CA ARG A 46 18.87 -0.48 0.71
C ARG A 46 19.59 -1.68 1.34
N CYS A 47 19.27 -2.04 2.59
CA CYS A 47 19.78 -3.27 3.22
C CYS A 47 19.28 -4.52 2.47
N VAL A 48 17.98 -4.54 2.14
CA VAL A 48 17.36 -5.61 1.33
C VAL A 48 18.01 -5.68 -0.06
N ALA A 49 18.32 -4.54 -0.68
CA ALA A 49 19.02 -4.48 -1.96
C ALA A 49 20.50 -4.87 -1.89
N GLY A 50 21.11 -4.82 -0.70
CA GLY A 50 22.56 -5.00 -0.49
C GLY A 50 23.38 -3.74 -0.79
N LEU A 51 22.72 -2.60 -1.00
CA LEU A 51 23.33 -1.29 -1.23
C LEU A 51 23.85 -0.68 0.09
N GLU A 52 23.23 -1.04 1.21
CA GLU A 52 23.66 -0.71 2.55
C GLU A 52 24.24 -1.95 3.24
N ARG A 53 25.37 -1.81 3.93
CA ARG A 53 26.04 -2.94 4.59
C ARG A 53 25.53 -3.09 6.02
N ALA A 54 24.88 -4.21 6.30
CA ALA A 54 24.47 -4.60 7.65
C ALA A 54 25.29 -5.83 8.10
N PRO A 55 26.46 -5.67 8.74
CA PRO A 55 27.37 -6.80 9.03
C PRO A 55 26.81 -7.83 10.01
N GLN A 56 25.72 -7.52 10.71
CA GLN A 56 24.97 -8.44 11.58
C GLN A 56 23.60 -8.80 10.98
N GLY A 57 23.35 -8.42 9.73
CA GLY A 57 22.07 -8.61 9.07
C GLY A 57 21.89 -10.03 8.53
N ARG A 58 20.64 -10.48 8.45
CA ARG A 58 20.23 -11.71 7.79
C ARG A 58 19.05 -11.44 6.87
N LEU A 59 19.15 -11.89 5.63
CA LEU A 59 18.10 -11.78 4.63
C LEU A 59 17.85 -13.14 4.00
N VAL A 60 16.62 -13.62 4.09
CA VAL A 60 16.14 -14.84 3.42
C VAL A 60 14.96 -14.48 2.54
N VAL A 61 14.97 -14.87 1.27
CA VAL A 61 13.89 -14.63 0.30
C VAL A 61 13.48 -15.97 -0.32
N ASP A 62 12.24 -16.39 -0.06
CA ASP A 62 11.69 -17.69 -0.45
C ASP A 62 12.62 -18.87 -0.10
N GLY A 63 13.17 -18.85 1.12
CA GLY A 63 14.05 -19.88 1.64
C GLY A 63 15.51 -19.79 1.18
N GLU A 64 15.85 -18.89 0.25
CA GLU A 64 17.24 -18.64 -0.15
C GLU A 64 17.89 -17.56 0.72
N VAL A 65 19.03 -17.88 1.31
CA VAL A 65 19.81 -16.93 2.12
C VAL A 65 20.58 -15.99 1.20
N TRP A 66 20.18 -14.72 1.16
CA TRP A 66 20.90 -13.68 0.41
C TRP A 66 21.96 -12.98 1.25
N GLN A 67 21.83 -13.02 2.57
CA GLN A 67 22.78 -12.46 3.51
C GLN A 67 22.70 -13.19 4.85
N ASP A 68 23.85 -13.48 5.45
CA ASP A 68 24.00 -13.99 6.81
C ASP A 68 25.26 -13.40 7.46
N GLY A 69 25.05 -12.42 8.34
CA GLY A 69 26.11 -11.62 8.94
C GLY A 69 26.88 -10.79 7.90
N ALA A 70 28.21 -10.90 7.93
CA ALA A 70 29.10 -10.18 7.01
C ALA A 70 29.16 -10.80 5.61
N GLN A 71 28.63 -12.01 5.43
CA GLN A 71 28.60 -12.70 4.15
C GLN A 71 27.25 -12.48 3.47
N GLY A 72 27.25 -12.21 2.18
CA GLY A 72 26.01 -12.06 1.42
C GLY A 72 26.26 -11.89 -0.06
N LEU A 73 25.20 -12.09 -0.84
CA LEU A 73 25.23 -11.84 -2.27
C LEU A 73 25.48 -10.35 -2.52
N PRO A 74 26.46 -9.99 -3.39
CA PRO A 74 26.60 -8.62 -3.82
C PRO A 74 25.35 -8.18 -4.58
N VAL A 75 25.07 -6.87 -4.58
CA VAL A 75 23.85 -6.27 -5.18
C VAL A 75 23.54 -6.83 -6.57
N HIS A 76 24.55 -6.91 -7.44
CA HIS A 76 24.39 -7.35 -8.84
C HIS A 76 24.09 -8.85 -9.00
N ARG A 77 24.18 -9.66 -7.93
CA ARG A 77 23.78 -11.07 -7.91
C ARG A 77 22.44 -11.31 -7.22
N ARG A 78 21.88 -10.31 -6.53
CA ARG A 78 20.54 -10.42 -5.96
C ARG A 78 19.53 -10.29 -7.09
N PRO A 79 18.56 -11.22 -7.24
CA PRO A 79 17.54 -11.16 -8.30
C PRO A 79 16.46 -10.12 -7.96
N ILE A 80 16.86 -8.86 -7.83
CA ILE A 80 16.00 -7.73 -7.45
C ILE A 80 15.76 -6.79 -8.62
N GLY A 81 14.57 -6.19 -8.65
CA GLY A 81 14.28 -5.00 -9.42
C GLY A 81 14.28 -3.81 -8.46
N TYR A 82 15.09 -2.79 -8.71
CA TYR A 82 15.10 -1.58 -7.88
C TYR A 82 14.60 -0.39 -8.69
N VAL A 83 13.50 0.21 -8.23
CA VAL A 83 12.93 1.44 -8.76
C VAL A 83 13.27 2.55 -7.78
N PHE A 84 14.16 3.45 -8.20
CA PHE A 84 14.55 4.61 -7.42
C PHE A 84 13.49 5.72 -7.51
N GLN A 85 13.58 6.66 -6.59
CA GLN A 85 12.75 7.87 -6.56
C GLN A 85 12.84 8.65 -7.88
N GLU A 86 14.05 8.77 -8.44
CA GLU A 86 14.25 9.25 -9.81
C GLU A 86 14.35 8.05 -10.76
N ALA A 87 13.66 8.11 -11.91
CA ALA A 87 13.68 7.00 -12.88
C ALA A 87 15.10 6.69 -13.41
N SER A 88 16.03 7.65 -13.33
CA SER A 88 17.45 7.54 -13.76
C SER A 88 17.59 6.75 -15.07
N LEU A 89 16.87 7.19 -16.10
CA LEU A 89 16.96 6.62 -17.45
C LEU A 89 18.26 7.10 -18.11
N PHE A 90 18.81 6.28 -19.01
CA PHE A 90 19.96 6.66 -19.82
C PHE A 90 19.50 7.57 -20.95
N ASP A 91 19.83 8.86 -20.88
CA ASP A 91 19.36 9.88 -21.83
C ASP A 91 19.79 9.63 -23.29
N HIS A 92 20.96 8.99 -23.47
CA HIS A 92 21.51 8.65 -24.77
C HIS A 92 20.86 7.42 -25.43
N LEU A 93 19.95 6.72 -24.74
CA LEU A 93 19.24 5.55 -25.25
C LEU A 93 17.75 5.88 -25.45
N SER A 94 17.10 5.20 -26.39
CA SER A 94 15.62 5.20 -26.46
C SER A 94 15.03 4.48 -25.24
N VAL A 95 13.71 4.54 -25.07
CA VAL A 95 12.97 3.73 -24.09
C VAL A 95 13.30 2.25 -24.29
N LEU A 96 13.19 1.74 -25.51
CA LEU A 96 13.54 0.35 -25.82
C LEU A 96 15.01 0.04 -25.49
N GLY A 97 15.92 0.98 -25.76
CA GLY A 97 17.33 0.86 -25.38
C GLY A 97 17.54 0.77 -23.87
N ASN A 98 16.81 1.56 -23.09
CA ASN A 98 16.81 1.51 -21.63
C ASN A 98 16.30 0.16 -21.09
N LEU A 99 15.20 -0.34 -21.63
CA LEU A 99 14.63 -1.64 -21.24
C LEU A 99 15.58 -2.81 -21.58
N ARG A 100 16.21 -2.76 -22.77
CA ARG A 100 17.16 -3.80 -23.23
C ARG A 100 18.53 -3.72 -22.56
N TYR A 101 18.89 -2.60 -21.93
CA TYR A 101 20.23 -2.40 -21.38
C TYR A 101 20.60 -3.48 -20.35
N GLY A 102 19.70 -3.75 -19.39
CA GLY A 102 19.94 -4.78 -18.37
C GLY A 102 19.83 -6.20 -18.90
N LEU A 103 19.02 -6.44 -19.94
CA LEU A 103 18.86 -7.77 -20.57
C LEU A 103 20.19 -8.31 -21.12
N LYS A 104 21.09 -7.43 -21.56
CA LYS A 104 22.44 -7.82 -22.02
C LYS A 104 23.23 -8.59 -20.95
N ARG A 105 22.94 -8.38 -19.66
CA ARG A 105 23.60 -9.06 -18.54
C ARG A 105 23.06 -10.47 -18.29
N LEU A 106 21.84 -10.75 -18.73
CA LEU A 106 21.21 -12.06 -18.55
C LEU A 106 21.71 -13.09 -19.58
N GLY A 107 22.35 -12.65 -20.67
CA GLY A 107 22.82 -13.54 -21.72
C GLY A 107 21.67 -14.40 -22.28
N SER A 108 21.82 -15.72 -22.24
CA SER A 108 20.78 -16.67 -22.63
C SER A 108 19.57 -16.73 -21.68
N GLY A 109 19.67 -16.14 -20.48
CA GLY A 109 18.56 -16.03 -19.53
C GLY A 109 17.62 -14.84 -19.78
N ALA A 110 17.88 -14.03 -20.82
CA ALA A 110 16.95 -12.98 -21.22
C ALA A 110 15.69 -13.59 -21.84
N ASP A 111 14.53 -13.25 -21.28
CA ASP A 111 13.24 -13.70 -21.79
C ASP A 111 12.51 -12.53 -22.47
N PRO A 112 12.37 -12.54 -23.81
CA PRO A 112 11.64 -11.52 -24.54
C PRO A 112 10.18 -11.36 -24.08
N ALA A 113 9.53 -12.44 -23.63
CA ALA A 113 8.15 -12.39 -23.16
C ALA A 113 8.01 -11.52 -21.90
N ARG A 114 9.02 -11.51 -21.02
CA ARG A 114 9.03 -10.64 -19.82
C ARG A 114 9.11 -9.16 -20.19
N LEU A 115 9.89 -8.83 -21.21
CA LEU A 115 9.96 -7.46 -21.71
C LEU A 115 8.62 -7.02 -22.27
N GLU A 116 7.99 -7.85 -23.10
CA GLU A 116 6.67 -7.58 -23.68
C GLU A 116 5.61 -7.44 -22.59
N GLN A 117 5.61 -8.33 -21.60
CA GLN A 117 4.73 -8.27 -20.44
C GLN A 117 4.91 -6.96 -19.66
N ALA A 118 6.16 -6.57 -19.35
CA ALA A 118 6.43 -5.32 -18.64
C ALA A 118 5.97 -4.08 -19.43
N VAL A 119 6.14 -4.09 -20.76
CA VAL A 119 5.68 -3.02 -21.65
C VAL A 119 4.15 -2.93 -21.68
N ALA A 120 3.46 -4.07 -21.72
CA ALA A 120 2.01 -4.16 -21.74
C ALA A 120 1.40 -3.74 -20.38
N LEU A 121 1.95 -4.25 -19.28
CA LEU A 121 1.53 -3.92 -17.91
C LEU A 121 1.57 -2.42 -17.64
N LEU A 122 2.62 -1.73 -18.12
CA LEU A 122 2.84 -0.31 -17.87
C LEU A 122 2.31 0.59 -19.00
N GLY A 123 1.71 0.02 -20.05
CA GLY A 123 1.12 0.76 -21.16
C GLY A 123 2.11 1.68 -21.90
N ILE A 124 3.38 1.27 -22.02
CA ILE A 124 4.47 2.09 -22.58
C ILE A 124 4.85 1.73 -24.02
N GLY A 125 4.10 0.85 -24.69
CA GLY A 125 4.42 0.38 -26.05
C GLY A 125 4.56 1.51 -27.08
N HIS A 126 3.73 2.55 -26.98
CA HIS A 126 3.79 3.72 -27.87
C HIS A 126 4.98 4.65 -27.60
N LEU A 127 5.76 4.39 -26.54
CA LEU A 127 6.91 5.20 -26.13
C LEU A 127 8.26 4.59 -26.52
N LEU A 128 8.29 3.34 -27.01
CA LEU A 128 9.51 2.55 -27.17
C LEU A 128 10.62 3.24 -27.97
N GLU A 129 10.26 3.99 -29.01
CA GLU A 129 11.21 4.71 -29.87
C GLU A 129 11.57 6.12 -29.37
N ARG A 130 10.88 6.63 -28.33
CA ARG A 130 11.16 7.96 -27.78
C ARG A 130 12.44 7.95 -26.93
N ARG A 131 13.07 9.11 -26.80
CA ARG A 131 14.16 9.36 -25.84
C ARG A 131 13.60 9.88 -24.49
N PRO A 132 14.27 9.61 -23.34
CA PRO A 132 13.83 10.04 -22.01
C PRO A 132 13.48 11.53 -21.87
N GLU A 133 14.20 12.38 -22.60
CA GLU A 133 14.03 13.83 -22.66
C GLU A 133 12.63 14.25 -23.14
N ARG A 134 12.01 13.42 -24.00
CA ARG A 134 10.69 13.68 -24.62
C ARG A 134 9.54 13.02 -23.87
N LEU A 135 9.81 12.49 -22.68
CA LEU A 135 8.80 11.87 -21.83
C LEU A 135 8.32 12.87 -20.77
N SER A 136 7.07 12.75 -20.35
CA SER A 136 6.57 13.34 -19.11
C SER A 136 7.19 12.64 -17.88
N GLY A 137 7.09 13.26 -16.70
CA GLY A 137 7.55 12.64 -15.45
C GLY A 137 6.93 11.27 -15.20
N GLY A 138 5.62 11.14 -15.45
CA GLY A 138 4.93 9.86 -15.26
C GLY A 138 5.29 8.80 -16.29
N GLU A 139 5.51 9.18 -17.55
CA GLU A 139 6.04 8.27 -18.57
C GLU A 139 7.45 7.79 -18.22
N ARG A 140 8.33 8.67 -17.74
CA ARG A 140 9.67 8.28 -17.26
C ARG A 140 9.59 7.26 -16.13
N GLN A 141 8.69 7.48 -15.17
CA GLN A 141 8.53 6.56 -14.06
C GLN A 141 8.00 5.20 -14.50
N ARG A 142 7.02 5.18 -15.42
CA ARG A 142 6.51 3.92 -15.98
C ARG A 142 7.61 3.15 -16.72
N VAL A 143 8.47 3.83 -17.48
CA VAL A 143 9.63 3.20 -18.12
C VAL A 143 10.63 2.67 -17.08
N GLY A 144 10.87 3.40 -15.99
CA GLY A 144 11.74 2.97 -14.89
C GLY A 144 11.27 1.67 -14.23
N ILE A 145 9.96 1.57 -13.94
CA ILE A 145 9.34 0.37 -13.39
C ILE A 145 9.41 -0.79 -14.39
N ALA A 146 9.04 -0.56 -15.65
CA ALA A 146 9.11 -1.58 -16.70
C ALA A 146 10.54 -2.11 -16.90
N ARG A 147 11.56 -1.24 -16.80
CA ARG A 147 12.98 -1.63 -16.87
C ARG A 147 13.37 -2.59 -15.74
N ALA A 148 12.88 -2.34 -14.53
CA ALA A 148 13.14 -3.21 -13.39
C ALA A 148 12.44 -4.58 -13.55
N LEU A 149 11.20 -4.58 -14.04
CA LEU A 149 10.40 -5.79 -14.27
C LEU A 149 10.93 -6.66 -15.42
N ALA A 150 11.44 -6.03 -16.50
CA ALA A 150 11.94 -6.75 -17.67
C ALA A 150 13.09 -7.73 -17.35
N LEU A 151 13.80 -7.52 -16.24
CA LEU A 151 14.86 -8.43 -15.78
C LEU A 151 14.33 -9.70 -15.10
N GLY A 152 13.01 -9.81 -14.91
CA GLY A 152 12.36 -10.89 -14.18
C GLY A 152 12.87 -11.06 -12.75
N PRO A 153 12.75 -10.02 -11.92
CA PRO A 153 13.19 -10.08 -10.52
C PRO A 153 12.32 -11.04 -9.71
N ARG A 154 12.88 -11.55 -8.61
CA ARG A 154 12.15 -12.29 -7.57
C ARG A 154 11.65 -11.40 -6.44
N LEU A 155 12.10 -10.15 -6.38
CA LEU A 155 11.68 -9.15 -5.41
C LEU A 155 11.78 -7.77 -6.05
N LEU A 156 10.69 -7.00 -5.99
CA LEU A 156 10.64 -5.64 -6.50
C LEU A 156 10.73 -4.65 -5.33
N LEU A 157 11.67 -3.72 -5.42
CA LEU A 157 11.91 -2.68 -4.43
C LEU A 157 11.57 -1.34 -5.08
N MET A 158 10.69 -0.56 -4.45
CA MET A 158 10.31 0.77 -4.92
C MET A 158 10.51 1.80 -3.82
N ASP A 159 11.38 2.78 -4.07
CA ASP A 159 11.77 3.81 -3.11
C ASP A 159 11.11 5.14 -3.48
N GLU A 160 9.94 5.42 -2.89
CA GLU A 160 9.13 6.62 -3.18
C GLU A 160 8.98 6.92 -4.68
N PRO A 161 8.55 5.95 -5.50
CA PRO A 161 8.59 6.08 -6.96
C PRO A 161 7.68 7.20 -7.50
N LEU A 162 6.77 7.72 -6.68
CA LEU A 162 5.80 8.73 -7.08
C LEU A 162 6.06 10.11 -6.45
N SER A 163 7.06 10.27 -5.56
CA SER A 163 7.21 11.50 -4.76
C SER A 163 7.61 12.73 -5.57
N ALA A 164 8.29 12.55 -6.70
CA ALA A 164 8.69 13.64 -7.60
C ALA A 164 7.56 14.10 -8.55
N LEU A 165 6.37 13.51 -8.48
CA LEU A 165 5.26 13.76 -9.39
C LEU A 165 4.18 14.64 -8.74
N ASP A 166 3.62 15.55 -9.55
CA ASP A 166 2.42 16.29 -9.16
C ASP A 166 1.21 15.34 -8.96
N LEU A 167 0.15 15.84 -8.33
CA LEU A 167 -1.02 15.02 -8.00
C LEU A 167 -1.69 14.38 -9.23
N ALA A 168 -1.80 15.11 -10.34
CA ALA A 168 -2.43 14.60 -11.55
C ALA A 168 -1.61 13.46 -12.16
N ARG A 169 -0.28 13.62 -12.24
CA ARG A 169 0.63 12.58 -12.73
C ARG A 169 0.69 11.36 -11.82
N ARG A 170 0.53 11.53 -10.50
CA ARG A 170 0.40 10.40 -9.58
C ARG A 170 -0.88 9.61 -9.82
N GLN A 171 -2.01 10.31 -9.98
CA GLN A 171 -3.30 9.69 -10.30
C GLN A 171 -3.27 8.94 -11.64
N GLU A 172 -2.52 9.43 -12.63
CA GLU A 172 -2.31 8.73 -13.90
C GLU A 172 -1.54 7.41 -13.74
N ILE A 173 -0.66 7.29 -12.73
CA ILE A 173 0.22 6.11 -12.56
C ILE A 173 -0.36 5.07 -11.59
N LEU A 174 -1.11 5.51 -10.58
CA LEU A 174 -1.71 4.62 -9.58
C LEU A 174 -2.43 3.40 -10.18
N PRO A 175 -3.27 3.52 -11.23
CA PRO A 175 -3.91 2.36 -11.86
C PRO A 175 -2.93 1.30 -12.37
N TYR A 176 -1.74 1.71 -12.83
CA TYR A 176 -0.70 0.77 -13.26
C TYR A 176 -0.06 0.05 -12.08
N LEU A 177 0.16 0.74 -10.95
CA LEU A 177 0.69 0.10 -9.73
C LEU A 177 -0.31 -0.86 -9.11
N GLU A 178 -1.60 -0.54 -9.16
CA GLU A 178 -2.66 -1.42 -8.70
C GLU A 178 -2.75 -2.67 -9.57
N ARG A 179 -2.67 -2.50 -10.90
CA ARG A 179 -2.56 -3.62 -11.82
C ARG A 179 -1.33 -4.49 -11.55
N LEU A 180 -0.19 -3.89 -11.20
CA LEU A 180 1.00 -4.64 -10.78
C LEU A 180 0.76 -5.43 -9.50
N ARG A 181 0.06 -4.87 -8.52
CA ARG A 181 -0.29 -5.58 -7.28
C ARG A 181 -1.13 -6.82 -7.55
N GLU A 182 -2.00 -6.79 -8.55
CA GLU A 182 -2.86 -7.91 -8.91
C GLU A 182 -2.17 -8.95 -9.79
N GLU A 183 -1.39 -8.51 -10.78
CA GLU A 183 -0.80 -9.40 -11.79
C GLU A 183 0.60 -9.93 -11.43
N LEU A 184 1.31 -9.32 -10.47
CA LEU A 184 2.63 -9.78 -10.07
C LEU A 184 2.58 -10.92 -9.05
N ASP A 185 3.20 -12.04 -9.41
CA ASP A 185 3.41 -13.20 -8.53
C ASP A 185 4.63 -13.07 -7.60
N ILE A 186 5.26 -11.89 -7.54
CA ILE A 186 6.45 -11.60 -6.74
C ILE A 186 6.13 -10.61 -5.62
N PRO A 187 6.86 -10.63 -4.50
CA PRO A 187 6.72 -9.62 -3.46
C PRO A 187 7.22 -8.26 -3.93
N VAL A 188 6.53 -7.20 -3.49
CA VAL A 188 6.92 -5.81 -3.70
C VAL A 188 7.10 -5.13 -2.35
N LEU A 189 8.29 -4.56 -2.09
CA LEU A 189 8.51 -3.62 -1.00
C LEU A 189 8.38 -2.20 -1.53
N TYR A 190 7.37 -1.49 -1.06
CA TYR A 190 7.02 -0.16 -1.56
C TYR A 190 7.17 0.88 -0.45
N VAL A 191 8.08 1.82 -0.61
CA VAL A 191 8.27 2.94 0.34
C VAL A 191 7.41 4.10 -0.12
N THR A 192 6.59 4.63 0.79
CA THR A 192 5.85 5.87 0.55
C THR A 192 5.52 6.59 1.85
N HIS A 193 5.36 7.89 1.75
CA HIS A 193 4.78 8.74 2.78
C HIS A 193 3.34 9.17 2.43
N ALA A 194 2.82 8.79 1.26
CA ALA A 194 1.51 9.21 0.75
C ALA A 194 0.39 8.29 1.27
N PRO A 195 -0.58 8.80 2.04
CA PRO A 195 -1.67 8.02 2.60
C PRO A 195 -2.55 7.31 1.56
N ASP A 196 -2.79 7.98 0.44
CA ASP A 196 -3.61 7.44 -0.65
C ASP A 196 -2.93 6.24 -1.32
N GLU A 197 -1.59 6.26 -1.45
CA GLU A 197 -0.81 5.13 -1.96
C GLU A 197 -0.87 3.95 -0.99
N VAL A 198 -0.73 4.18 0.32
CA VAL A 198 -0.85 3.12 1.32
C VAL A 198 -2.24 2.46 1.24
N ALA A 199 -3.31 3.25 1.20
CA ALA A 199 -4.68 2.74 1.18
C ALA A 199 -5.00 1.93 -0.10
N ARG A 200 -4.48 2.37 -1.23
CA ARG A 200 -4.70 1.75 -2.55
C ARG A 200 -3.82 0.52 -2.78
N LEU A 201 -2.55 0.59 -2.37
CA LEU A 201 -1.53 -0.41 -2.74
C LEU A 201 -1.20 -1.41 -1.64
N ALA A 202 -1.29 -1.07 -0.35
CA ALA A 202 -0.79 -1.99 0.68
C ALA A 202 -1.69 -3.23 0.84
N ASP A 203 -1.11 -4.42 0.71
CA ASP A 203 -1.68 -5.66 1.26
C ASP A 203 -1.22 -5.83 2.71
N HIS A 204 0.05 -5.51 2.94
CA HIS A 204 0.72 -5.57 4.23
C HIS A 204 1.37 -4.22 4.51
N LEU A 205 1.31 -3.75 5.75
CA LEU A 205 1.89 -2.49 6.18
C LEU A 205 2.99 -2.77 7.20
N VAL A 206 4.09 -2.01 7.11
CA VAL A 206 5.15 -1.94 8.12
C VAL A 206 5.28 -0.48 8.53
N ALA A 207 4.90 -0.18 9.76
CA ALA A 207 5.05 1.15 10.35
C ALA A 207 6.43 1.25 11.02
N LEU A 208 7.25 2.19 10.54
CA LEU A 208 8.60 2.45 11.03
C LEU A 208 8.68 3.82 11.70
N GLU A 209 9.31 3.89 12.86
CA GLU A 209 9.64 5.14 13.55
C GLU A 209 11.02 5.03 14.20
N ALA A 210 11.85 6.06 14.03
CA ALA A 210 13.20 6.13 14.58
C ALA A 210 14.03 4.84 14.39
N GLY A 211 13.92 4.20 13.22
CA GLY A 211 14.66 3.00 12.87
C GLY A 211 14.12 1.70 13.46
N ARG A 212 12.94 1.71 14.10
CA ARG A 212 12.30 0.54 14.69
C ARG A 212 10.93 0.27 14.08
N VAL A 213 10.54 -1.00 14.07
CA VAL A 213 9.18 -1.42 13.66
C VAL A 213 8.22 -1.18 14.82
N LEU A 214 7.25 -0.29 14.62
CA LEU A 214 6.16 -0.05 15.57
C LEU A 214 5.09 -1.14 15.49
N ALA A 215 4.71 -1.49 14.27
CA ALA A 215 3.78 -2.57 13.97
C ALA A 215 3.94 -3.02 12.52
N HIS A 216 3.59 -4.27 12.26
CA HIS A 216 3.51 -4.81 10.91
C HIS A 216 2.42 -5.88 10.83
N GLY A 217 1.75 -6.00 9.67
CA GLY A 217 0.62 -6.90 9.48
C GLY A 217 -0.25 -6.51 8.29
N PRO A 218 -1.36 -7.24 8.05
CA PRO A 218 -2.35 -6.89 7.03
C PRO A 218 -2.87 -5.46 7.22
N LEU A 219 -3.05 -4.72 6.12
CA LEU A 219 -3.44 -3.31 6.15
C LEU A 219 -4.73 -3.10 6.96
N GLN A 220 -5.76 -3.89 6.67
CA GLN A 220 -7.10 -3.75 7.23
C GLN A 220 -7.09 -3.96 8.76
N GLU A 221 -6.27 -4.89 9.26
CA GLU A 221 -6.12 -5.17 10.69
C GLU A 221 -5.37 -4.04 11.40
N LEU A 222 -4.30 -3.54 10.80
CA LEU A 222 -3.48 -2.51 11.42
C LEU A 222 -4.16 -1.14 11.49
N LEU A 223 -4.94 -0.75 10.48
CA LEU A 223 -5.58 0.57 10.44
C LEU A 223 -6.67 0.76 11.49
N VAL A 224 -7.26 -0.33 11.98
CA VAL A 224 -8.36 -0.30 12.96
C VAL A 224 -7.89 -0.47 14.40
N ARG A 225 -6.58 -0.61 14.64
CA ARG A 225 -6.03 -0.75 15.99
C ARG A 225 -6.20 0.52 16.82
N LEU A 226 -6.66 0.37 18.05
CA LEU A 226 -6.84 1.47 19.00
C LEU A 226 -5.60 1.68 19.89
N ASP A 227 -4.82 0.63 20.13
CA ASP A 227 -3.62 0.66 20.97
C ASP A 227 -2.41 1.28 20.26
N LEU A 228 -2.41 1.22 18.93
CA LEU A 228 -1.50 1.93 18.06
C LEU A 228 -2.31 2.51 16.89
N PRO A 229 -2.93 3.70 17.04
CA PRO A 229 -3.80 4.28 16.02
C PRO A 229 -2.97 4.75 14.84
N LEU A 230 -2.66 3.81 13.94
CA LEU A 230 -1.99 4.06 12.69
C LEU A 230 -2.89 4.90 11.80
N ARG A 231 -2.30 5.89 11.14
CA ARG A 231 -3.04 6.86 10.32
C ARG A 231 -2.61 6.77 8.89
N LEU A 232 -3.60 6.89 8.04
CA LEU A 232 -3.39 7.25 6.66
C LEU A 232 -3.34 8.78 6.62
N GLY A 233 -2.14 9.33 6.82
CA GLY A 233 -1.92 10.77 6.92
C GLY A 233 -2.26 11.29 8.31
N GLU A 234 -3.17 12.26 8.40
CA GLU A 234 -3.61 12.81 9.69
C GLU A 234 -4.91 12.16 10.21
N GLN A 235 -5.39 11.10 9.56
CA GLN A 235 -6.74 10.58 9.80
C GLN A 235 -6.76 9.08 10.05
N ALA A 236 -7.44 8.69 11.13
CA ALA A 236 -7.81 7.31 11.41
C ALA A 236 -8.97 6.89 10.50
N GLY A 237 -9.01 5.62 10.13
CA GLY A 237 -10.05 5.07 9.27
C GLY A 237 -9.83 3.60 9.00
N ALA A 238 -10.71 3.02 8.20
CA ALA A 238 -10.66 1.65 7.76
C ALA A 238 -10.58 1.59 6.23
N VAL A 239 -9.98 0.52 5.72
CA VAL A 239 -10.03 0.13 4.31
C VAL A 239 -10.72 -1.21 4.25
N LEU A 240 -11.78 -1.29 3.44
CA LEU A 240 -12.57 -2.51 3.24
C LEU A 240 -12.40 -2.99 1.80
N ASP A 241 -12.23 -4.30 1.60
CA ASP A 241 -12.36 -4.87 0.26
C ASP A 241 -13.85 -5.10 -0.03
N ALA A 242 -14.30 -4.63 -1.19
CA ALA A 242 -15.70 -4.69 -1.62
C ALA A 242 -15.81 -4.98 -3.12
N THR A 243 -17.04 -5.17 -3.61
CA THR A 243 -17.35 -5.36 -5.04
C THR A 243 -18.50 -4.46 -5.44
N ILE A 244 -18.45 -3.84 -6.63
CA ILE A 244 -19.53 -3.01 -7.14
C ILE A 244 -20.75 -3.89 -7.44
N GLY A 245 -21.79 -3.76 -6.61
CA GLY A 245 -23.03 -4.53 -6.72
C GLY A 245 -24.13 -3.81 -7.49
N GLU A 246 -24.08 -2.47 -7.56
CA GLU A 246 -25.10 -1.66 -8.23
C GLU A 246 -24.51 -0.30 -8.62
N VAL A 247 -24.97 0.26 -9.75
CA VAL A 247 -24.67 1.63 -10.17
C VAL A 247 -25.99 2.32 -10.47
N ASP A 248 -26.26 3.38 -9.71
CA ASP A 248 -27.40 4.25 -9.93
C ASP A 248 -26.95 5.47 -10.74
N THR A 249 -27.30 5.45 -12.03
CA THR A 249 -26.95 6.52 -12.98
C THR A 249 -27.77 7.79 -12.79
N ARG A 250 -28.92 7.73 -12.11
CA ARG A 250 -29.76 8.89 -11.81
C ARG A 250 -29.10 9.76 -10.74
N TRP A 251 -28.47 9.14 -9.74
CA TRP A 251 -27.84 9.85 -8.63
C TRP A 251 -26.30 9.86 -8.70
N HIS A 252 -25.73 9.21 -9.71
CA HIS A 252 -24.27 9.04 -9.87
C HIS A 252 -23.64 8.38 -8.65
N LEU A 253 -24.28 7.31 -8.15
CA LEU A 253 -23.83 6.55 -6.99
C LEU A 253 -23.54 5.09 -7.36
N ALA A 254 -22.56 4.50 -6.69
CA ALA A 254 -22.26 3.08 -6.78
C ALA A 254 -22.38 2.43 -5.40
N ARG A 255 -23.02 1.26 -5.35
CA ARG A 255 -23.14 0.42 -4.15
C ARG A 255 -21.98 -0.57 -4.13
N ALA A 256 -21.15 -0.49 -3.10
CA ALA A 256 -20.04 -1.41 -2.87
C ALA A 256 -20.42 -2.43 -1.79
N ASP A 257 -20.42 -3.70 -2.17
CA ASP A 257 -20.81 -4.84 -1.35
C ASP A 257 -19.59 -5.48 -0.72
N PHE A 258 -19.63 -5.66 0.60
CA PHE A 258 -18.55 -6.25 1.39
C PHE A 258 -19.13 -7.22 2.43
N ASP A 259 -18.26 -7.96 3.11
CA ASP A 259 -18.69 -8.89 4.15
C ASP A 259 -19.18 -8.16 5.41
N GLY A 260 -20.49 -7.88 5.43
CA GLY A 260 -21.17 -7.14 6.48
C GLY A 260 -22.24 -6.16 6.01
N GLY A 261 -22.34 -5.93 4.70
CA GLY A 261 -23.41 -5.12 4.11
C GLY A 261 -22.97 -4.42 2.83
N SER A 262 -23.48 -3.21 2.63
CA SER A 262 -23.19 -2.42 1.44
C SER A 262 -23.04 -0.93 1.77
N LEU A 263 -22.13 -0.25 1.09
CA LEU A 263 -21.92 1.19 1.21
C LEU A 263 -22.15 1.87 -0.14
N TRP A 264 -23.02 2.87 -0.17
CA TRP A 264 -23.18 3.79 -1.27
C TRP A 264 -22.12 4.87 -1.25
N ALA A 265 -21.51 5.09 -2.40
CA ALA A 265 -20.46 6.07 -2.64
C ALA A 265 -20.70 6.80 -3.97
N ARG A 266 -19.99 7.91 -4.22
CA ARG A 266 -19.95 8.52 -5.55
C ARG A 266 -19.43 7.51 -6.56
N ASP A 267 -20.14 7.33 -7.67
CA ASP A 267 -19.74 6.44 -8.75
C ASP A 267 -18.44 6.94 -9.43
N PRO A 268 -17.34 6.15 -9.39
CA PRO A 268 -16.12 6.44 -10.13
C PRO A 268 -16.17 6.03 -11.62
N GLY A 269 -17.30 5.49 -12.11
CA GLY A 269 -17.44 4.96 -13.46
C GLY A 269 -16.93 3.52 -13.59
N LEU A 270 -17.02 2.73 -12.50
CA LEU A 270 -16.54 1.34 -12.48
C LEU A 270 -17.67 0.36 -12.82
N PRO A 271 -17.38 -0.72 -13.57
CA PRO A 271 -18.39 -1.70 -13.96
C PRO A 271 -18.88 -2.56 -12.79
N LEU A 272 -20.07 -3.13 -12.95
CA LEU A 272 -20.62 -4.12 -12.00
C LEU A 272 -19.70 -5.33 -11.87
N GLY A 273 -19.56 -5.87 -10.66
CA GLY A 273 -18.71 -7.02 -10.35
C GLY A 273 -17.22 -6.70 -10.19
N GLN A 274 -16.81 -5.46 -10.45
CA GLN A 274 -15.47 -4.97 -10.17
C GLN A 274 -15.21 -4.99 -8.66
N ARG A 275 -14.09 -5.58 -8.21
CA ARG A 275 -13.63 -5.35 -6.82
C ARG A 275 -13.17 -3.90 -6.71
N VAL A 276 -13.19 -3.41 -5.49
CA VAL A 276 -12.76 -2.07 -5.14
C VAL A 276 -12.32 -2.11 -3.69
N ARG A 277 -11.56 -1.09 -3.29
CA ARG A 277 -11.36 -0.80 -1.88
C ARG A 277 -12.23 0.37 -1.48
N VAL A 278 -12.89 0.27 -0.34
CA VAL A 278 -13.66 1.37 0.24
C VAL A 278 -12.86 1.94 1.40
N ARG A 279 -12.48 3.21 1.32
CA ARG A 279 -11.90 3.93 2.45
C ARG A 279 -12.99 4.66 3.22
N VAL A 280 -13.06 4.35 4.52
CA VAL A 280 -14.00 4.95 5.46
C VAL A 280 -13.21 5.67 6.54
N LEU A 281 -13.34 6.99 6.63
CA LEU A 281 -12.63 7.78 7.64
C LEU A 281 -13.42 7.81 8.95
N ALA A 282 -12.73 7.72 10.08
CA ALA A 282 -13.39 7.63 11.38
C ALA A 282 -14.28 8.82 11.71
N ARG A 283 -13.93 10.02 11.22
CA ARG A 283 -14.74 11.24 11.38
C ARG A 283 -16.05 11.25 10.58
N ASP A 284 -16.13 10.41 9.55
CA ASP A 284 -17.29 10.31 8.66
C ASP A 284 -18.25 9.21 9.13
N VAL A 285 -17.90 8.50 10.22
CA VAL A 285 -18.71 7.48 10.86
C VAL A 285 -19.34 8.04 12.15
N SER A 286 -20.67 8.06 12.18
CA SER A 286 -21.49 8.36 13.36
C SER A 286 -22.08 7.07 13.94
N LEU A 287 -22.39 7.07 15.23
CA LEU A 287 -23.11 5.97 15.89
C LEU A 287 -24.47 6.43 16.38
N ALA A 288 -25.48 5.56 16.26
CA ALA A 288 -26.85 5.80 16.70
C ALA A 288 -27.45 4.56 17.39
N ALA A 289 -28.35 4.78 18.35
CA ALA A 289 -29.06 3.69 19.03
C ALA A 289 -30.12 3.01 18.14
N GLN A 290 -30.70 3.76 17.20
CA GLN A 290 -31.74 3.28 16.28
C GLN A 290 -31.46 3.81 14.86
N PRO A 291 -31.90 3.09 13.81
CA PRO A 291 -31.86 3.63 12.47
C PRO A 291 -32.89 4.76 12.39
N GLY A 292 -32.52 5.87 11.78
CA GLY A 292 -33.34 7.07 11.79
C GLY A 292 -33.30 7.82 10.47
N ALA A 293 -34.32 8.63 10.24
CA ALA A 293 -34.36 9.57 9.13
C ALA A 293 -33.21 10.57 9.30
N SER A 294 -32.22 10.50 8.42
CA SER A 294 -31.10 11.43 8.35
C SER A 294 -30.64 11.55 6.91
N SER A 295 -29.79 12.53 6.63
CA SER A 295 -29.11 12.62 5.33
C SER A 295 -28.06 11.52 5.11
N ILE A 296 -27.79 10.68 6.12
CA ILE A 296 -26.82 9.58 6.03
C ILE A 296 -27.54 8.34 5.51
N GLN A 297 -27.28 8.03 4.24
CA GLN A 297 -27.88 6.88 3.55
C GLN A 297 -27.27 5.55 4.00
N ASN A 298 -25.97 5.51 4.28
CA ASN A 298 -25.29 4.30 4.72
C ASN A 298 -25.58 4.04 6.19
N GLN A 299 -26.47 3.09 6.46
CA GLN A 299 -26.84 2.67 7.81
C GLN A 299 -26.65 1.17 7.94
N LEU A 300 -25.73 0.76 8.81
CA LEU A 300 -25.33 -0.62 8.96
C LEU A 300 -25.46 -1.05 10.43
N PRO A 301 -25.97 -2.24 10.73
CA PRO A 301 -25.93 -2.75 12.10
C PRO A 301 -24.48 -3.09 12.46
N GLY A 302 -24.04 -2.69 13.65
CA GLY A 302 -22.69 -2.96 14.14
C GLY A 302 -22.65 -3.31 15.63
N VAL A 303 -21.56 -3.95 16.05
CA VAL A 303 -21.27 -4.28 17.45
C VAL A 303 -20.00 -3.55 17.86
N VAL A 304 -20.07 -2.78 18.95
CA VAL A 304 -18.90 -2.11 19.52
C VAL A 304 -17.93 -3.17 20.02
N GLU A 305 -16.69 -3.15 19.53
CA GLU A 305 -15.64 -4.07 20.00
C GLU A 305 -14.84 -3.47 21.14
N ALA A 306 -14.43 -2.22 20.94
CA ALA A 306 -13.54 -1.54 21.85
C ALA A 306 -13.72 -0.02 21.74
N VAL A 307 -13.37 0.67 22.83
CA VAL A 307 -13.35 2.13 22.92
C VAL A 307 -11.97 2.53 23.42
N GLY A 308 -11.34 3.46 22.71
CA GLY A 308 -9.99 3.95 22.97
C GLY A 308 -9.93 5.47 23.01
N ALA A 309 -8.82 5.98 23.53
CA ALA A 309 -8.51 7.40 23.44
C ALA A 309 -8.11 7.78 22.00
N ASP A 310 -8.35 9.04 21.65
CA ASP A 310 -7.78 9.68 20.46
C ASP A 310 -6.77 10.75 20.92
N ASP A 311 -6.18 11.53 20.00
CA ASP A 311 -5.17 12.56 20.33
C ASP A 311 -5.61 13.59 21.34
N HIS A 312 -6.91 13.91 21.32
CA HIS A 312 -7.47 14.94 22.13
C HIS A 312 -8.34 14.32 23.23
N PRO A 313 -8.22 14.76 24.50
CA PRO A 313 -8.98 14.20 25.61
C PRO A 313 -10.50 14.33 25.46
N ALA A 314 -10.98 15.25 24.61
CA ALA A 314 -12.40 15.39 24.29
C ALA A 314 -12.93 14.36 23.29
N LEU A 315 -12.05 13.59 22.66
CA LEU A 315 -12.37 12.63 21.60
C LEU A 315 -12.17 11.19 22.09
N ALA A 316 -12.90 10.28 21.46
CA ALA A 316 -12.77 8.84 21.62
C ALA A 316 -12.85 8.17 20.23
N LEU A 317 -12.04 7.14 20.04
CA LEU A 317 -12.15 6.24 18.90
C LEU A 317 -12.92 5.00 19.34
N VAL A 318 -13.95 4.65 18.59
CA VAL A 318 -14.76 3.47 18.82
C VAL A 318 -14.55 2.52 17.66
N GLN A 319 -14.08 1.31 17.96
CA GLN A 319 -13.98 0.23 16.99
C GLN A 319 -15.31 -0.51 16.96
N VAL A 320 -15.86 -0.69 15.76
CA VAL A 320 -17.18 -1.30 15.56
C VAL A 320 -17.09 -2.37 14.49
N ARG A 321 -17.52 -3.59 14.82
CA ARG A 321 -17.64 -4.71 13.89
C ARG A 321 -18.94 -4.61 13.11
N VAL A 322 -18.86 -4.70 11.79
CA VAL A 322 -19.99 -4.75 10.86
C VAL A 322 -19.79 -5.98 9.98
N GLY A 323 -20.51 -7.07 10.27
CA GLY A 323 -20.22 -8.38 9.67
C GLY A 323 -18.85 -8.90 10.09
N ALA A 324 -17.98 -9.18 9.12
CA ALA A 324 -16.58 -9.53 9.36
C ALA A 324 -15.64 -8.31 9.34
N ALA A 325 -16.11 -7.16 8.83
CA ALA A 325 -15.33 -5.94 8.73
C ALA A 325 -15.26 -5.18 10.07
N LEU A 326 -14.18 -4.43 10.25
CA LEU A 326 -14.00 -3.48 11.35
C LEU A 326 -13.99 -2.05 10.80
N LEU A 327 -14.73 -1.16 11.47
CA LEU A 327 -14.76 0.26 11.22
C LEU A 327 -14.32 1.03 12.46
N LEU A 328 -13.83 2.24 12.25
CA LEU A 328 -13.55 3.19 13.32
C LEU A 328 -14.57 4.32 13.26
N ALA A 329 -15.06 4.75 14.42
CA ALA A 329 -15.89 5.93 14.59
C ALA A 329 -15.21 6.89 15.56
N ARG A 330 -15.08 8.16 15.17
CA ARG A 330 -14.55 9.21 16.04
C ARG A 330 -15.70 10.00 16.63
N LEU A 331 -15.83 9.93 17.95
CA LEU A 331 -16.89 10.60 18.69
C LEU A 331 -16.30 11.59 19.69
N THR A 332 -17.09 12.59 20.07
CA THR A 332 -16.79 13.30 21.32
C THR A 332 -17.07 12.39 22.50
N ARG A 333 -16.30 12.50 23.58
CA ARG A 333 -16.56 11.75 24.81
C ARG A 333 -17.96 12.00 25.36
N ARG A 334 -18.48 13.22 25.21
CA ARG A 334 -19.86 13.56 25.56
C ARG A 334 -20.88 12.74 24.77
N SER A 335 -20.69 12.59 23.46
CA SER A 335 -21.58 11.76 22.63
C SER A 335 -21.46 10.28 22.97
N ALA A 336 -20.26 9.78 23.23
CA ALA A 336 -20.04 8.39 23.64
C ALA A 336 -20.72 8.09 25.00
N ASP A 337 -20.62 9.01 25.97
CA ASP A 337 -21.28 8.91 27.27
C ASP A 337 -22.81 8.96 27.14
N GLN A 338 -23.34 9.90 26.36
CA GLN A 338 -24.78 10.02 26.11
C GLN A 338 -25.39 8.78 25.44
N LEU A 339 -24.65 8.12 24.55
CA LEU A 339 -25.06 6.86 23.91
C LEU A 339 -24.78 5.63 24.76
N GLY A 340 -24.09 5.78 25.90
CA GLY A 340 -23.66 4.69 26.76
C GLY A 340 -22.76 3.69 26.05
N VAL A 341 -21.85 4.16 25.19
CA VAL A 341 -21.02 3.31 24.31
C VAL A 341 -20.14 2.38 25.13
N VAL A 342 -20.43 1.08 25.07
CA VAL A 342 -19.64 0.03 25.76
C VAL A 342 -19.34 -1.16 24.83
N PRO A 343 -18.21 -1.87 25.02
CA PRO A 343 -17.93 -3.12 24.31
C PRO A 343 -19.09 -4.12 24.39
N GLY A 344 -19.39 -4.77 23.26
CA GLY A 344 -20.51 -5.70 23.08
C GLY A 344 -21.85 -5.05 22.76
N GLN A 345 -21.97 -3.71 22.86
CA GLN A 345 -23.22 -3.01 22.54
C GLN A 345 -23.52 -3.03 21.04
N ARG A 346 -24.79 -3.28 20.69
CA ARG A 346 -25.29 -3.16 19.31
C ARG A 346 -25.70 -1.71 19.04
N LEU A 347 -25.14 -1.13 18.00
CA LEU A 347 -25.44 0.23 17.54
C LEU A 347 -25.56 0.26 16.02
N TRP A 348 -26.20 1.31 15.51
CA TRP A 348 -26.25 1.61 14.09
C TRP A 348 -25.05 2.46 13.70
N VAL A 349 -24.29 1.97 12.74
CA VAL A 349 -23.16 2.66 12.12
C VAL A 349 -23.68 3.46 10.95
N GLN A 350 -23.50 4.78 11.01
CA GLN A 350 -23.96 5.72 10.00
C GLN A 350 -22.74 6.33 9.30
N VAL A 351 -22.58 6.07 8.00
CA VAL A 351 -21.40 6.52 7.25
C VAL A 351 -21.74 7.64 6.27
N LYS A 352 -21.38 8.88 6.60
CA LYS A 352 -21.72 10.08 5.82
C LYS A 352 -21.15 10.04 4.40
N SER A 353 -19.86 9.71 4.33
CA SER A 353 -19.07 9.76 3.12
C SER A 353 -18.13 8.58 3.10
N VAL A 354 -17.99 7.96 1.94
CA VAL A 354 -17.02 6.91 1.69
C VAL A 354 -16.28 7.23 0.39
N ALA A 355 -15.00 6.91 0.35
CA ALA A 355 -14.21 7.03 -0.87
C ALA A 355 -14.06 5.64 -1.48
N LEU A 356 -14.61 5.44 -2.68
CA LEU A 356 -14.23 4.32 -3.51
C LEU A 356 -12.81 4.57 -4.02
N LEU A 357 -11.90 3.74 -3.56
CA LEU A 357 -10.57 3.62 -4.09
C LEU A 357 -10.69 2.66 -5.27
N GLU A 358 -10.30 3.15 -6.44
CA GLU A 358 -10.24 2.34 -7.65
C GLU A 358 -9.33 1.14 -7.39
N THR A 359 -9.79 -0.11 -7.56
CA THR A 359 -9.26 -1.10 -8.52
C THR A 359 -9.97 -2.44 -8.43
N ARG A 360 -10.25 -3.02 -9.62
CA ARG A 360 -10.05 -4.42 -10.02
C ARG A 360 -10.01 -4.53 -11.54
#